data_AF-A0ABD0QLG9-F1
#
_entry.id   AF-A0ABD0QLG9-F1
#
_cell.length_a   1.000
_cell.length_b   1.000
_cell.length_c   1.000
_cell.angle_alpha   90.00
_cell.angle_beta   90.00
_cell.angle_gamma   90.00
#
_symmetry.space_group_name_H-M   'P 1'
#
loop_
_entity.id
_entity.type
_entity.pdbx_description
1 polymer ?
#
loop_
_entity_poly.entity_id
_entity_poly.type
_entity_poly.pdbx_seq_one_letter_code
_entity_poly.pdbx_strand_id
1 'polypeptide(L)' 'VVVILPTNRKDKYDCVKKYLCVDCPTPSQCVVSRTISKPQALMTVATKIALQMNCKMGGELWSVEIP' A
#
# COMPACT_ATOMS: atom_id res chain seq x y z
N VAL A 1 8.05 2.97 -0.52
CA VAL A 1 7.54 4.25 0.03
C VAL A 1 6.08 4.13 0.45
N VAL A 2 5.70 4.67 1.60
CA VAL A 2 4.27 4.77 2.01
C VAL A 2 3.82 6.22 1.87
N VAL A 3 2.72 6.46 1.15
CA VAL A 3 2.14 7.78 0.90
C VAL A 3 0.79 7.88 1.58
N ILE A 4 0.65 8.82 2.52
CA ILE A 4 -0.63 9.08 3.18
C ILE A 4 -1.40 10.15 2.39
N LEU A 5 -2.58 9.79 1.90
CA LEU A 5 -3.46 10.68 1.17
C LEU A 5 -4.55 11.21 2.12
N PRO A 6 -4.81 12.53 2.17
CA PRO A 6 -5.82 13.08 3.06
C PRO A 6 -7.26 12.71 2.66
N THR A 7 -7.47 12.38 1.38
CA THR A 7 -8.79 12.03 0.81
C THR A 7 -8.63 10.91 -0.22
N ASN A 8 -9.74 10.26 -0.60
CA ASN A 8 -9.76 9.22 -1.64
C ASN A 8 -9.83 9.82 -3.07
N ARG A 9 -9.15 10.95 -3.29
CA ARG A 9 -9.15 11.67 -4.56
C ARG A 9 -8.30 10.95 -5.60
N LYS A 10 -8.94 10.50 -6.68
CA LYS A 10 -8.32 9.70 -7.72
C LYS A 10 -7.20 10.44 -8.46
N ASP A 11 -7.39 11.72 -8.76
CA ASP A 11 -6.38 12.56 -9.44
C ASP A 11 -5.05 12.59 -8.69
N LYS A 12 -5.09 12.77 -7.36
CA LYS A 12 -3.89 12.76 -6.51
C LYS A 12 -3.23 11.39 -6.45
N TYR A 13 -4.03 10.33 -6.33
CA TYR A 13 -3.54 8.96 -6.35
C TYR A 13 -2.85 8.63 -7.68
N ASP A 14 -3.50 8.94 -8.81
CA ASP A 14 -2.99 8.64 -10.15
C ASP A 14 -1.70 9.41 -10.43
N CYS A 15 -1.60 10.67 -10.00
CA CYS A 15 -0.37 11.46 -10.12
C CYS A 15 0.79 10.83 -9.35
N VAL A 16 0.57 10.47 -8.07
CA VAL A 16 1.58 9.80 -7.24
C VAL A 16 2.01 8.47 -7.85
N LYS A 17 1.04 7.68 -8.34
CA LYS A 17 1.34 6.39 -8.96
C LYS A 17 2.08 6.53 -10.28
N LYS A 18 1.71 7.49 -11.13
CA LYS A 18 2.43 7.77 -12.37
C LYS A 18 3.90 8.07 -12.07
N TYR A 19 4.17 8.96 -11.13
CA TYR A 19 5.55 9.29 -10.75
C TYR A 19 6.31 8.07 -10.22
N LEU A 20 5.75 7.34 -9.26
CA LEU A 20 6.44 6.22 -8.60
C LEU A 20 6.49 4.92 -9.42
N CYS A 21 5.75 4.84 -10.52
CA CYS A 21 5.78 3.68 -11.42
C CYS A 21 6.47 3.97 -12.76
N VAL A 22 6.55 5.23 -13.19
CA VAL A 22 7.13 5.62 -14.48
C VAL A 22 8.43 6.38 -14.30
N ASP A 23 8.39 7.51 -13.60
CA ASP A 23 9.54 8.42 -13.51
C ASP A 23 10.58 7.93 -12.48
N CYS A 24 10.11 7.36 -11.36
CA CYS A 24 10.94 6.87 -10.27
C CYS A 24 10.40 5.51 -9.79
N PRO A 25 10.71 4.40 -10.49
CA PRO A 25 10.12 3.08 -10.25
C PRO A 25 10.50 2.54 -8.87
N THR A 26 9.66 2.84 -7.88
CA THR A 26 9.86 2.47 -6.49
C THR A 26 8.59 1.84 -5.94
N PRO A 27 8.66 0.60 -5.40
CA PRO A 27 7.52 -0.03 -4.73
C PRO A 27 6.86 0.91 -3.73
N SER A 28 5.56 1.14 -3.92
CA SER A 28 4.83 2.17 -3.17
C SER A 28 3.45 1.71 -2.69
N GLN A 29 3.07 2.14 -1.49
CA GLN A 29 1.74 1.95 -0.91
C GLN A 29 1.08 3.29 -0.65
N CYS A 30 -0.13 3.49 -1.15
CA CYS A 30 -0.94 4.67 -0.81
C CYS A 30 -1.99 4.26 0.22
N VAL A 31 -2.19 5.10 1.24
CA VAL A 31 -3.14 4.87 2.32
C VAL A 31 -3.92 6.15 2.56
N VAL A 32 -5.26 6.07 2.62
CA VAL A 32 -6.05 7.24 2.98
C VAL A 32 -5.97 7.47 4.49
N SER A 33 -5.75 8.70 4.93
CA SER A 33 -5.59 9.07 6.35
C SER A 33 -6.71 8.48 7.22
N ARG A 34 -7.97 8.60 6.79
CA ARG A 34 -9.15 8.05 7.49
C ARG A 34 -9.05 6.56 7.84
N THR A 35 -8.28 5.79 7.06
CA THR A 35 -8.12 4.34 7.25
C THR A 35 -7.22 4.04 8.45
N ILE A 36 -6.24 4.89 8.75
CA ILE A 36 -5.32 4.75 9.89
C ILE A 36 -5.77 5.59 11.10
N SER A 37 -6.76 6.48 10.92
CA SER A 37 -7.31 7.30 12.01
C SER A 37 -8.18 6.54 13.02
N LYS A 38 -8.48 5.25 12.79
CA LYS A 38 -9.32 4.43 13.69
C LYS A 38 -8.44 3.57 14.59
N PRO A 39 -8.24 3.91 15.89
CA PRO A 39 -7.29 3.22 16.76
C PRO A 39 -7.58 1.72 16.90
N GLN A 40 -8.85 1.34 16.98
CA GLN A 40 -9.28 -0.07 17.15
C GLN A 40 -8.89 -0.95 15.95
N ALA A 41 -8.77 -0.38 14.75
CA ALA A 41 -8.44 -1.11 13.53
C ALA A 41 -6.98 -0.89 13.09
N LEU A 42 -6.22 -0.04 13.77
CA LEU A 42 -4.90 0.42 13.32
C LEU A 42 -3.93 -0.75 13.14
N MET A 43 -3.87 -1.68 14.11
CA MET A 43 -3.01 -2.86 14.01
C MET A 43 -3.36 -3.71 12.79
N THR A 44 -4.64 -4.02 12.59
CA THR A 44 -5.10 -4.81 11.44
C THR A 44 -4.77 -4.12 10.11
N VAL A 45 -4.94 -2.80 10.03
CA VAL A 45 -4.60 -2.00 8.84
C VAL A 45 -3.10 -1.99 8.59
N ALA A 46 -2.30 -1.78 9.63
CA ALA A 46 -0.84 -1.78 9.54
C ALA A 46 -0.31 -3.15 9.08
N THR A 47 -0.82 -4.25 9.65
CA THR A 47 -0.48 -5.60 9.23
C THR A 47 -0.80 -5.82 7.75
N LYS A 48 -1.98 -5.41 7.27
CA LYS A 48 -2.34 -5.51 5.85
C LYS A 48 -1.42 -4.69 4.94
N ILE A 49 -1.01 -3.50 5.38
CA ILE A 49 -0.05 -2.67 4.64
C ILE A 49 1.33 -3.35 4.56
N ALA A 50 1.81 -3.92 5.67
CA ALA A 50 3.09 -4.64 5.69
C ALA A 50 3.07 -5.86 4.76
N LEU A 51 2.00 -6.67 4.80
CA LEU A 51 1.80 -7.80 3.90
C LEU A 51 1.78 -7.36 2.43
N GLN A 52 1.05 -6.29 2.10
CA GLN A 52 1.00 -5.77 0.74
C GLN A 52 2.36 -5.24 0.26
N MET A 53 3.15 -4.64 1.14
CA MET A 53 4.51 -4.21 0.83
C MET A 53 5.44 -5.40 0.57
N ASN A 54 5.30 -6.49 1.33
CA ASN A 54 6.04 -7.73 1.07
C ASN A 54 5.78 -8.24 -0.35
N CYS A 55 4.52 -8.34 -0.76
CA CYS A 55 4.14 -8.73 -2.12
C CYS A 55 4.73 -7.84 -3.21
N LYS A 56 4.78 -6.52 -2.99
CA LYS A 56 5.33 -5.57 -3.97
C LYS A 56 6.84 -5.64 -4.12
N MET A 57 7.53 -6.24 -3.15
CA MET A 57 8.97 -6.48 -3.20
C MET A 57 9.30 -7.90 -3.70
N GLY A 58 8.31 -8.64 -4.18
CA GLY A 58 8.47 -10.02 -4.67
C GLY A 58 8.35 -11.10 -3.58
N GLY A 59 7.96 -10.72 -2.36
CA GLY A 59 7.71 -11.68 -1.28
C GLY A 59 6.35 -12.37 -1.43
N GLU A 60 6.27 -13.61 -0.97
CA GLU A 60 5.03 -14.38 -0.94
C GLU A 60 4.49 -14.42 0.49
N LEU A 61 3.15 -14.37 0.63
CA LEU A 61 2.51 -14.38 1.96
C LEU A 61 2.20 -15.79 2.45
N TRP A 62 1.84 -16.65 1.51
CA TRP A 62 1.47 -18.03 1.72
C TRP A 62 1.68 -18.77 0.40
N SER A 63 1.82 -20.09 0.49
CA SER A 63 1.91 -20.98 -0.65
C SER A 63 1.01 -22.18 -0.39
N VAL A 64 0.64 -22.89 -1.46
CA VAL A 64 -0.07 -24.17 -1.41
C VAL A 64 0.81 -25.20 -2.08
N GLU A 65 0.89 -26.39 -1.51
CA GLU A 65 1.58 -27.52 -2.14
C GLU A 65 0.80 -27.93 -3.41
N ILE A 66 1.43 -27.79 -4.57
CA ILE A 66 0.89 -28.24 -5.86
C ILE A 66 1.54 -29.59 -6.18
N PRO A 67 0.76 -30.67 -6.40
CA PRO A 67 1.26 -32.01 -6.67
C PRO A 67 1.90 -32.16 -8.05
#